data_AF-A0A3A0F132-F1
#
_entry.id   AF-A0A3A0F132-F1
#
_cell.length_a   1.000
_cell.length_b   1.000
_cell.length_c   1.000
_cell.angle_alpha   90.00
_cell.angle_beta   90.00
_cell.angle_gamma   90.00
#
_symmetry.space_group_name_H-M   'P 1'
#
loop_
_entity.id
_entity.type
_entity.pdbx_description
1 polymer ?
#
loop_
_entity_poly.entity_id
_entity_poly.type
_entity_poly.pdbx_seq_one_letter_code
_entity_poly.pdbx_strand_id
1 'polypeptide(L)'
;MPDPNAAPRAQEIEDIYRALTRGLGHERVNDDNVFDLIRRAEEDGRMVLAQELREWQAPCNPDAPSTIAPTPGFDRENRKH
;
A
#
# COMPACT_ATOMS: atom_id res chain seq x y z
N MET A 1 -25.62 14.16 -14.09
CA MET A 1 -26.39 12.94 -13.77
C MET A 1 -25.46 12.04 -12.98
N PRO A 2 -25.83 11.54 -11.80
CA PRO A 2 -25.00 10.58 -11.09
C PRO A 2 -24.91 9.27 -11.89
N ASP A 3 -23.73 8.65 -11.94
CA ASP A 3 -23.52 7.38 -12.61
C ASP A 3 -24.33 6.28 -11.90
N PRO A 4 -25.22 5.55 -12.59
CA PRO A 4 -26.02 4.49 -11.97
C PRO A 4 -25.17 3.34 -11.43
N ASN A 5 -23.91 3.24 -11.86
CA ASN A 5 -22.93 2.26 -11.37
C ASN A 5 -22.10 2.73 -10.16
N ALA A 6 -22.24 4.00 -9.73
CA ALA A 6 -21.47 4.52 -8.59
C ALA A 6 -21.93 3.91 -7.26
N ALA A 7 -23.24 3.78 -7.05
CA ALA A 7 -23.82 3.19 -5.84
C ALA A 7 -23.41 1.71 -5.63
N PRO A 8 -23.50 0.81 -6.63
CA PRO A 8 -23.04 -0.57 -6.46
C PRO A 8 -21.52 -0.66 -6.26
N ARG A 9 -20.72 0.19 -6.93
CA ARG A 9 -19.27 0.25 -6.72
C ARG A 9 -18.93 0.64 -5.28
N ALA A 10 -19.54 1.70 -4.74
CA ALA A 10 -19.31 2.12 -3.35
C ALA A 10 -19.65 1.01 -2.35
N GLN A 11 -20.74 0.28 -2.58
CA GLN A 11 -21.12 -0.83 -1.71
C GLN A 11 -20.13 -2.01 -1.79
N GLU A 12 -19.57 -2.29 -2.96
CA GLU A 12 -18.52 -3.28 -3.15
C GLU A 12 -17.23 -2.91 -2.41
N ILE A 13 -16.80 -1.64 -2.52
CA ILE A 13 -15.63 -1.13 -1.77
C ILE A 13 -15.83 -1.32 -0.26
N GLU A 14 -17.01 -0.98 0.28
CA GLU A 14 -17.30 -1.18 1.70
C GLU A 14 -17.28 -2.66 2.11
N ASP A 15 -17.77 -3.57 1.26
CA ASP A 15 -17.78 -5.00 1.56
C ASP A 15 -16.36 -5.58 1.60
N ILE A 16 -15.55 -5.24 0.59
CA ILE A 16 -14.13 -5.65 0.53
C ILE A 16 -13.36 -5.05 1.70
N TYR A 17 -13.56 -3.76 1.99
CA TYR A 17 -12.94 -3.09 3.13
C TYR A 17 -13.27 -3.79 4.46
N ARG A 18 -14.55 -4.13 4.70
CA ARG A 18 -14.95 -4.89 5.90
C ARG A 18 -14.30 -6.27 5.99
N ALA A 19 -14.04 -6.94 4.86
CA ALA A 19 -13.28 -8.18 4.85
C ALA A 19 -11.81 -7.93 5.22
N LEU A 20 -11.17 -6.91 4.63
CA LEU A 20 -9.77 -6.55 4.87
C LEU A 20 -9.51 -6.19 6.34
N THR A 21 -10.43 -5.47 6.98
CA THR A 21 -10.31 -5.15 8.42
C THR A 21 -10.33 -6.37 9.35
N ARG A 22 -10.72 -7.55 8.83
CA ARG A 22 -10.71 -8.85 9.52
C ARG A 22 -9.55 -9.74 9.05
N GLY A 23 -8.66 -9.25 8.19
CA GLY A 23 -7.57 -10.01 7.59
C GLY A 23 -8.01 -10.97 6.46
N LEU A 24 -9.15 -10.70 5.82
CA LEU A 24 -9.73 -11.52 4.74
C LEU A 24 -9.89 -10.71 3.45
N GLY A 25 -10.08 -11.37 2.31
CA GLY A 25 -10.50 -10.71 1.08
C GLY A 25 -9.40 -9.97 0.31
N HIS A 26 -8.13 -10.21 0.65
CA HIS A 26 -6.99 -9.71 -0.15
C HIS A 26 -7.07 -10.14 -1.61
N GLU A 27 -7.63 -11.32 -1.89
CA GLU A 27 -7.89 -11.83 -3.26
C GLU A 27 -8.90 -11.00 -4.07
N ARG A 28 -9.69 -10.14 -3.41
CA ARG A 28 -10.67 -9.26 -4.06
C ARG A 28 -10.08 -7.88 -4.38
N VAL A 29 -8.88 -7.58 -3.88
CA VAL A 29 -8.15 -6.35 -4.20
C VAL A 29 -7.58 -6.44 -5.61
N ASN A 30 -7.80 -5.40 -6.41
CA ASN A 30 -7.33 -5.29 -7.78
C ASN A 30 -7.02 -3.82 -8.14
N ASP A 31 -6.43 -3.60 -9.30
CA ASP A 31 -6.00 -2.27 -9.75
C ASP A 31 -7.15 -1.23 -9.86
N ASP A 32 -8.39 -1.68 -10.08
CA ASP A 32 -9.56 -0.78 -10.17
C ASP A 32 -10.04 -0.31 -8.79
N ASN A 33 -9.92 -1.15 -7.75
CA ASN A 33 -10.47 -0.86 -6.43
C ASN A 33 -9.43 -0.46 -5.37
N VAL A 34 -8.15 -0.74 -5.58
CA VAL A 34 -7.09 -0.50 -4.58
C VAL A 34 -7.03 0.96 -4.13
N PHE A 35 -7.23 1.92 -5.04
CA PHE A 35 -7.21 3.35 -4.73
C PHE A 35 -8.35 3.78 -3.80
N ASP A 36 -9.56 3.28 -4.06
CA ASP A 36 -10.73 3.59 -3.22
C ASP A 36 -10.62 2.90 -1.85
N LEU A 37 -10.03 1.69 -1.79
CA LEU A 37 -9.74 0.98 -0.54
C LEU A 37 -8.70 1.70 0.31
N ILE A 38 -7.63 2.24 -0.30
CA ILE A 38 -6.62 3.06 0.39
C ILE A 38 -7.30 4.29 1.00
N ARG A 39 -8.06 5.04 0.19
CA ARG A 39 -8.77 6.25 0.65
C ARG A 39 -9.69 5.94 1.82
N ARG A 40 -10.49 4.87 1.70
CA ARG A 40 -11.41 4.44 2.74
C ARG A 40 -10.70 4.03 4.04
N ALA A 41 -9.54 3.39 3.93
CA ALA A 41 -8.72 3.04 5.08
C ALA A 41 -8.13 4.29 5.76
N GLU A 42 -7.72 5.30 5.00
CA GLU A 42 -7.24 6.58 5.52
C GLU A 42 -8.36 7.35 6.25
N GLU A 43 -9.56 7.39 5.68
CA GLU A 43 -10.74 8.02 6.30
C GLU A 43 -11.14 7.34 7.63
N ASP A 44 -10.96 6.02 7.75
CA ASP A 44 -11.19 5.26 8.98
C ASP A 44 -10.05 5.38 10.01
N GLY A 45 -8.91 5.98 9.63
CA GLY A 45 -7.70 6.04 10.46
C GLY A 45 -6.87 4.75 10.49
N ARG A 46 -7.10 3.80 9.58
CA ARG A 46 -6.37 2.53 9.47
C ARG A 46 -5.10 2.66 8.63
N MET A 47 -4.13 3.41 9.16
CA MET A 47 -2.88 3.73 8.46
C MET A 47 -2.06 2.50 8.07
N VAL A 48 -2.09 1.43 8.88
CA VAL A 48 -1.39 0.17 8.55
C VAL A 48 -2.00 -0.48 7.30
N LEU A 49 -3.32 -0.64 7.27
CA LEU A 49 -4.02 -1.21 6.13
C LEU A 49 -3.84 -0.35 4.86
N ALA A 50 -3.89 0.98 5.01
CA ALA A 50 -3.62 1.89 3.90
C ALA A 50 -2.19 1.72 3.37
N GLN A 51 -1.20 1.53 4.24
CA GLN A 51 0.18 1.26 3.86
C GLN A 51 0.32 -0.08 3.14
N GLU A 52 -0.29 -1.15 3.66
CA GLU A 52 -0.27 -2.46 3.02
C GLU A 52 -0.87 -2.43 1.61
N LEU A 53 -1.97 -1.71 1.41
CA LEU A 53 -2.60 -1.54 0.10
C LEU A 53 -1.71 -0.71 -0.87
N ARG A 54 -0.95 0.27 -0.36
CA ARG A 54 0.04 1.01 -1.16
C ARG A 54 1.22 0.13 -1.57
N GLU A 55 1.66 -0.74 -0.67
CA GLU A 55 2.72 -1.71 -0.99
C GLU A 55 2.23 -2.76 -2.00
N TRP A 56 0.98 -3.20 -1.87
CA TRP A 56 0.36 -4.06 -2.87
C TRP A 56 0.27 -3.40 -4.25
N GLN A 57 -0.08 -2.10 -4.30
CA GLN A 57 -0.13 -1.32 -5.53
C GLN A 57 1.25 -1.09 -6.16
N ALA A 58 2.31 -1.07 -5.35
CA ALA A 58 3.62 -0.66 -5.80
C ALA A 58 4.04 -1.51 -7.01
N PRO A 59 4.46 -0.89 -8.12
CA PRO A 59 4.95 -1.64 -9.26
C PRO A 59 6.10 -2.53 -8.78
N CYS A 60 6.08 -3.81 -9.14
CA CYS A 60 7.20 -4.73 -8.93
C CYS A 60 8.40 -4.34 -9.82
N ASN A 61 8.92 -3.13 -9.66
CA ASN A 61 10.17 -2.70 -10.26
C ASN A 61 11.28 -2.88 -9.21
N PRO A 62 12.16 -3.88 -9.35
CA PRO A 62 13.34 -4.01 -8.49
C PRO A 62 14.39 -2.91 -8.73
N ASP A 63 14.12 -1.95 -9.62
CA ASP A 63 15.04 -0.91 -10.06
C ASP A 63 14.84 0.45 -9.38
N ALA A 64 13.91 0.58 -8.43
CA ALA A 64 13.97 1.72 -7.51
C ALA A 64 15.15 1.47 -6.56
N PRO A 65 16.28 2.20 -6.67
CA PRO A 65 17.34 2.06 -5.69
C PRO A 65 16.73 2.49 -4.35
N SER A 66 16.53 1.52 -3.45
CA SER A 66 16.45 1.81 -2.03
C SER A 66 17.63 2.73 -1.75
N THR A 67 17.34 4.01 -1.52
CA THR A 67 18.32 4.98 -1.02
C THR A 67 18.61 4.58 0.42
N ILE A 68 19.29 3.46 0.56
CA ILE A 68 20.21 3.20 1.63
C ILE A 68 21.37 4.13 1.27
N ALA A 69 21.34 5.35 1.81
CA ALA A 69 22.51 6.20 1.76
C ALA A 69 23.71 5.36 2.26
N PRO A 70 24.82 5.28 1.53
CA PRO A 70 26.01 4.62 2.07
C PRO A 70 26.41 5.42 3.31
N THR A 71 26.30 4.80 4.48
CA THR A 71 26.80 5.35 5.75
C THR A 71 28.26 5.74 5.55
N PRO A 72 28.62 7.04 5.54
CA PRO A 72 30.02 7.43 5.48
C PRO A 72 30.58 7.30 6.89
N GLY A 73 31.24 6.18 7.20
CA GLY A 73 31.87 6.05 8.52
C GLY A 73 32.27 4.65 8.94
N PHE A 74 33.04 3.92 8.14
CA PHE A 74 33.82 2.77 8.66
C PHE A 74 35.18 2.62 7.97
N ASP A 75 35.87 3.73 7.70
CA ASP A 75 37.32 3.71 7.44
C ASP A 75 38.06 3.71 8.80
N ARG A 76 38.03 2.56 9.48
CA ARG A 76 38.88 2.31 10.65
C ARG A 76 40.22 1.78 10.15
N GLU A 77 41.14 2.73 9.95
CA GLU A 77 42.58 2.63 10.19
C GLU A 77 43.12 1.21 10.42
N ASN A 78 43.64 0.58 9.36
CA ASN A 78 44.46 -0.62 9.47
C ASN A 78 45.92 -0.22 9.25
N ARG A 79 46.55 0.37 10.28
CA ARG A 79 48.00 0.59 10.30
C ARG A 79 48.71 -0.76 10.25
N LYS A 80 49.33 -1.07 9.11
CA LYS A 80 50.39 -2.06 8.98
C LYS A 80 51.49 -1.55 8.04
N HIS A 81 52.51 -0.92 8.61
CA HIS A 81 53.93 -1.25 8.42
C HIS A 81 54.80 -0.31 9.28
#